data_AF-S7VBX3-F1
#
_entry.id   AF-S7VBX3-F1
#
_cell.length_a   1.000
_cell.length_b   1.000
_cell.length_c   1.000
_cell.angle_alpha   90.00
_cell.angle_beta   90.00
_cell.angle_gamma   90.00
#
_symmetry.space_group_name_H-M   'P 1'
#
loop_
_entity.id
_entity.type
_entity.pdbx_description
1 polymer ?
#
loop_
_entity_poly.entity_id
_entity_poly.type
_entity_poly.pdbx_seq_one_letter_code
_entity_poly.pdbx_strand_id
1 'polypeptide(L)'
;MEDLPLYISLLLGLTVIATIAWFYYATQSKTFLLIAIGWTFLQIFLGLIGVYQYTEALPPRILLFGVFPTMLLMGFIFSTNKGRAFIDQINLEKLTYFHSIRIPVEVLLALLYYHGVVSVYMTFEGTNFDLFSGLTAPIVAYIAFRNGNENKKPLLWWNIICLLLLTNVVITAVLAFPSPFQQLAFDQPNIAILYFPFNLLPTVIVPTVLFGHLVAIRQLMKGN
;
A
#
# COMPACT_ATOMS: atom_id res chain seq x y z
N MET A 1 -0.66 21.24 -7.80
CA MET A 1 0.12 20.73 -6.64
C MET A 1 0.60 21.86 -5.76
N GLU A 2 1.01 23.00 -6.32
CA GLU A 2 1.52 24.16 -5.55
C GLU A 2 0.47 24.79 -4.61
N ASP A 3 -0.82 24.67 -4.95
CA ASP A 3 -1.92 25.14 -4.10
C ASP A 3 -2.34 24.14 -3.00
N LEU A 4 -1.76 22.93 -2.95
CA LEU A 4 -2.09 21.97 -1.90
C LEU A 4 -1.48 22.43 -0.58
N PRO A 5 -2.27 22.47 0.51
CA PRO A 5 -1.74 22.77 1.82
C PRO A 5 -0.59 21.83 2.21
N LEU A 6 0.48 22.41 2.76
CA LEU A 6 1.69 21.68 3.15
C LEU A 6 1.41 20.49 4.08
N TYR A 7 0.39 20.60 4.95
CA TYR A 7 0.04 19.53 5.90
C TYR A 7 -0.36 18.22 5.21
N ILE A 8 -0.90 18.26 3.97
CA ILE A 8 -1.28 17.07 3.21
C ILE A 8 -0.02 16.31 2.76
N SER A 9 0.97 17.03 2.25
CA SER A 9 2.27 16.48 1.87
C SER A 9 3.03 15.93 3.08
N LEU A 10 2.99 16.63 4.22
CA LEU A 10 3.59 16.18 5.48
C LEU A 10 2.89 14.91 6.02
N LEU A 11 1.56 14.85 5.96
CA LEU A 11 0.79 13.68 6.35
C LEU A 11 1.23 12.44 5.56
N LEU A 12 1.39 12.56 4.24
CA LEU A 12 1.90 11.45 3.44
C LEU A 12 3.33 11.07 3.83
N GLY A 13 4.22 12.04 3.97
CA GLY A 13 5.61 11.78 4.38
C GLY A 13 5.69 11.02 5.70
N LEU A 14 4.91 11.45 6.70
CA LEU A 14 4.79 10.75 7.98
C LEU A 14 4.19 9.35 7.83
N THR A 15 3.20 9.19 6.95
CA THR A 15 2.57 7.89 6.67
C THR A 15 3.55 6.92 6.02
N VAL A 16 4.42 7.39 5.10
CA VAL A 16 5.49 6.57 4.52
C VAL A 16 6.51 6.14 5.58
N ILE A 17 6.95 7.07 6.43
CA ILE A 17 7.89 6.77 7.52
C ILE A 17 7.26 5.76 8.49
N ALA A 18 6.01 5.98 8.89
CA ALA A 18 5.27 5.07 9.77
C ALA A 18 5.10 3.68 9.12
N THR A 19 4.82 3.62 7.82
CA THR A 19 4.72 2.37 7.06
C THR A 19 6.01 1.55 7.17
N ILE A 20 7.16 2.18 6.85
CA ILE A 20 8.46 1.50 6.87
C ILE A 20 8.85 1.11 8.30
N ALA A 21 8.69 2.02 9.27
CA ALA A 21 9.06 1.79 10.66
C ALA A 21 8.24 0.66 11.30
N TRP A 22 6.92 0.64 11.06
CA TRP A 22 6.03 -0.38 11.60
C TRP A 22 6.26 -1.74 10.92
N PHE A 23 6.45 -1.76 9.60
CA PHE A 23 6.78 -3.01 8.92
C PHE A 23 8.16 -3.54 9.34
N TYR A 24 9.14 -2.67 9.57
CA TYR A 24 10.41 -3.04 10.19
C TYR A 24 10.21 -3.60 11.60
N TYR A 25 9.32 -3.02 12.41
CA TYR A 25 9.01 -3.54 13.74
C TYR A 25 8.44 -4.99 13.70
N ALA A 26 7.67 -5.32 12.66
CA ALA A 26 7.14 -6.67 12.44
C ALA A 26 8.20 -7.66 11.91
N THR A 27 9.13 -7.21 11.07
CA THR A 27 10.14 -8.05 10.40
C THR A 27 11.47 -8.17 11.14
N GLN A 28 11.85 -7.14 11.90
CA GLN A 28 13.18 -6.96 12.53
C GLN A 28 14.37 -7.15 11.56
N SER A 29 14.13 -6.96 10.26
CA SER A 29 15.11 -7.22 9.21
C SER A 29 15.80 -5.95 8.73
N LYS A 30 17.10 -5.84 9.02
CA LYS A 30 17.93 -4.73 8.50
C LYS A 30 17.97 -4.70 6.98
N THR A 31 17.95 -5.87 6.34
CA THR A 31 17.90 -5.99 4.89
C THR A 31 16.61 -5.41 4.32
N PHE A 32 15.46 -5.71 4.93
CA PHE A 32 14.19 -5.07 4.54
C PHE A 32 14.28 -3.55 4.68
N LEU A 33 14.77 -3.06 5.82
CA LEU A 33 14.86 -1.63 6.09
C LEU A 33 15.75 -0.91 5.06
N LEU A 34 16.92 -1.45 4.73
CA LEU A 34 17.82 -0.87 3.74
C LEU A 34 17.20 -0.86 2.33
N ILE A 35 16.54 -1.95 1.93
CA ILE A 35 15.85 -2.03 0.65
C ILE A 35 14.70 -1.01 0.59
N ALA A 36 13.87 -0.93 1.64
CA ALA A 36 12.73 -0.01 1.69
C ALA A 36 13.18 1.46 1.66
N ILE A 37 14.23 1.82 2.40
CA ILE A 37 14.81 3.17 2.40
C ILE A 37 15.41 3.49 1.02
N GLY A 38 16.26 2.61 0.47
CA GLY A 38 16.87 2.82 -0.84
C GLY A 38 15.83 2.94 -1.95
N TRP A 39 14.80 2.09 -1.90
CA TRP A 39 13.65 2.16 -2.79
C TRP A 39 12.90 3.48 -2.66
N THR A 40 12.63 3.93 -1.44
CA THR A 40 11.96 5.22 -1.19
C THR A 40 12.77 6.38 -1.76
N PHE A 41 14.09 6.43 -1.54
CA PHE A 41 14.95 7.47 -2.12
C PHE A 41 14.94 7.46 -3.65
N LEU A 42 14.95 6.28 -4.27
CA LEU A 42 14.83 6.16 -5.72
C LEU A 42 13.49 6.74 -6.21
N GLN A 43 12.38 6.39 -5.57
CA GLN A 43 11.05 6.88 -5.96
C GLN A 43 10.89 8.39 -5.69
N ILE A 44 11.53 8.93 -4.65
CA ILE A 44 11.63 10.37 -4.41
C ILE A 44 12.37 11.04 -5.57
N PHE A 45 13.56 10.55 -5.92
CA PHE A 45 14.36 11.11 -7.00
C PHE A 45 13.57 11.11 -8.32
N LEU A 46 12.98 9.97 -8.71
CA LEU A 46 12.17 9.84 -9.93
C LEU A 46 10.95 10.76 -9.93
N GLY A 47 10.28 10.91 -8.79
CA GLY A 47 9.15 11.83 -8.63
C GLY A 47 9.56 13.30 -8.77
N LEU A 48 10.70 13.70 -8.20
CA LEU A 48 11.21 15.08 -8.26
C LEU A 48 11.65 15.49 -9.67
N ILE A 49 12.26 14.59 -10.43
CA ILE A 49 12.64 14.87 -11.83
C ILE A 49 11.47 14.73 -12.81
N GLY A 50 10.26 14.47 -12.32
CA GLY A 50 9.04 14.42 -13.13
C GLY A 50 8.90 13.18 -14.02
N VAL A 51 9.62 12.08 -13.74
CA VAL A 51 9.56 10.86 -14.57
C VAL A 51 8.14 10.33 -14.72
N TYR A 52 7.32 10.41 -13.67
CA TYR A 52 5.96 9.87 -13.68
C TYR A 52 4.94 10.74 -14.40
N GLN A 53 5.22 12.03 -14.63
CA GLN A 53 4.29 12.96 -15.27
C GLN A 53 4.08 12.67 -16.77
N TYR A 54 4.89 11.79 -17.35
CA TYR A 54 4.73 11.30 -18.72
C TYR A 54 3.73 10.14 -18.78
N THR A 55 2.47 10.47 -19.01
CA THR A 55 1.32 9.56 -18.95
C THR A 55 1.00 8.81 -20.24
N GLU A 56 1.48 9.31 -21.39
CA GLU A 56 1.21 8.74 -22.73
C GLU A 56 1.99 7.44 -23.02
N ALA A 57 2.96 7.07 -22.18
CA ALA A 57 3.73 5.85 -22.36
C ALA A 57 2.90 4.59 -22.05
N LEU A 58 3.13 3.51 -22.81
CA LEU A 58 2.51 2.21 -22.61
C LEU A 58 3.56 1.15 -22.24
N PRO A 59 3.54 0.58 -21.02
CA PRO A 59 2.69 0.96 -19.88
C PRO A 59 3.13 2.30 -19.23
N PRO A 60 2.24 2.98 -18.47
CA PRO A 60 2.58 4.20 -17.75
C PRO A 60 3.84 4.05 -16.90
N ARG A 61 4.67 5.09 -16.88
CA ARG A 61 5.98 5.06 -16.21
C ARG A 61 5.90 4.75 -14.72
N ILE A 62 4.84 5.18 -14.03
CA ILE A 62 4.63 4.87 -12.61
C ILE A 62 4.35 3.38 -12.38
N LEU A 63 3.65 2.72 -13.31
CA LEU A 63 3.46 1.28 -13.27
C LEU A 63 4.78 0.56 -13.58
N LEU A 64 5.54 1.02 -14.57
CA LEU A 64 6.78 0.39 -15.01
C LEU A 64 7.95 0.54 -14.03
N PHE A 65 8.19 1.74 -13.51
CA PHE A 65 9.34 2.05 -12.66
C PHE A 65 9.00 2.17 -11.17
N GLY A 66 7.71 2.20 -10.83
CA GLY A 66 7.22 2.22 -9.46
C GLY A 66 6.64 0.87 -9.05
N VAL A 67 5.50 0.48 -9.61
CA VAL A 67 4.76 -0.70 -9.14
C VAL A 67 5.46 -2.00 -9.55
N PHE A 68 5.83 -2.16 -10.81
CA PHE A 68 6.32 -3.43 -11.37
C PHE A 68 7.57 -3.99 -10.68
N PRO A 69 8.61 -3.20 -10.34
CA PRO A 69 9.78 -3.73 -9.64
C PRO A 69 9.44 -4.28 -8.25
N THR A 70 8.48 -3.68 -7.55
CA THR A 70 8.02 -4.20 -6.24
C THR A 70 7.27 -5.52 -6.39
N MET A 71 6.49 -5.69 -7.46
CA MET A 71 5.82 -6.96 -7.76
C MET A 71 6.83 -8.06 -8.08
N LEU A 72 7.87 -7.76 -8.87
CA LEU A 72 8.95 -8.69 -9.15
C LEU A 72 9.70 -9.11 -7.89
N LEU A 73 10.03 -8.15 -7.02
CA LEU A 73 10.69 -8.43 -5.76
C LEU A 73 9.83 -9.32 -4.86
N MET A 74 8.53 -9.04 -4.75
CA MET A 74 7.61 -9.91 -4.01
C MET A 74 7.59 -11.31 -4.60
N GLY A 75 7.38 -11.45 -5.91
CA GLY A 75 7.38 -12.76 -6.58
C GLY A 75 8.67 -13.55 -6.33
N PHE A 76 9.82 -12.88 -6.37
CA PHE A 76 11.12 -13.47 -6.06
C PHE A 76 11.22 -13.96 -4.61
N ILE A 77 10.76 -13.16 -3.63
CA ILE A 77 10.79 -13.55 -2.21
C ILE A 77 9.88 -14.77 -1.97
N PHE A 78 8.68 -14.82 -2.55
CA PHE A 78 7.77 -15.96 -2.40
C PHE A 78 8.27 -17.23 -3.12
N SER A 79 9.08 -17.08 -4.18
CA SER A 79 9.58 -18.19 -5.01
C SER A 79 10.87 -18.83 -4.50
N THR A 80 11.69 -18.11 -3.73
CA THR A 80 12.98 -18.61 -3.24
C THR A 80 12.89 -19.22 -1.84
N ASN A 81 13.73 -20.22 -1.55
CA ASN A 81 13.80 -20.83 -0.21
C ASN A 81 14.19 -19.81 0.87
N LYS A 82 15.18 -18.94 0.59
CA LYS A 82 15.61 -17.89 1.51
C LYS A 82 14.50 -16.86 1.75
N GLY A 83 13.79 -16.45 0.70
CA GLY A 83 12.68 -15.49 0.83
C GLY A 83 11.50 -16.07 1.61
N ARG A 84 11.12 -17.33 1.36
CA ARG A 84 10.11 -18.03 2.17
C ARG A 84 10.53 -18.16 3.64
N ALA A 85 11.79 -18.51 3.91
CA ALA A 85 12.29 -18.57 5.28
C ALA A 85 12.23 -17.21 5.99
N PHE A 86 12.50 -16.11 5.27
CA PHE A 86 12.29 -14.76 5.80
C PHE A 86 10.81 -14.46 6.08
N ILE A 87 9.92 -14.75 5.13
CA ILE A 87 8.47 -14.54 5.27
C ILE A 87 7.93 -15.28 6.50
N ASP A 88 8.33 -16.54 6.68
CA ASP A 88 7.83 -17.40 7.75
C ASP A 88 8.31 -16.96 9.16
N GLN A 89 9.23 -15.98 9.27
CA GLN A 89 9.70 -15.40 10.53
C GLN A 89 8.99 -14.09 10.93
N ILE A 90 8.20 -13.51 10.04
CA ILE A 90 7.54 -12.22 10.27
C ILE A 90 6.46 -12.40 11.34
N ASN A 91 6.45 -11.53 12.36
CA ASN A 91 5.49 -11.61 13.45
C ASN A 91 4.07 -11.24 12.96
N LEU A 92 3.16 -12.21 12.96
CA LEU A 92 1.81 -12.09 12.41
C LEU A 92 0.92 -11.12 13.19
N GLU A 93 1.06 -11.03 14.51
CA GLU A 93 0.30 -10.10 15.34
C GLU A 93 0.66 -8.65 15.00
N LYS A 94 1.95 -8.32 15.00
CA LYS A 94 2.44 -6.98 14.64
C LYS A 94 2.06 -6.61 13.21
N LEU A 95 2.09 -7.58 12.31
CA LEU A 95 1.68 -7.40 10.92
C LEU A 95 0.18 -7.15 10.79
N THR A 96 -0.64 -7.80 11.61
CA THR A 96 -2.09 -7.57 11.63
C THR A 96 -2.40 -6.15 12.10
N TYR A 97 -1.76 -5.69 13.19
CA TYR A 97 -1.89 -4.30 13.64
C TYR A 97 -1.42 -3.28 12.59
N PHE A 98 -0.35 -3.58 11.84
CA PHE A 98 0.20 -2.72 10.80
C PHE A 98 -0.82 -2.29 9.75
N HIS A 99 -1.82 -3.12 9.44
CA HIS A 99 -2.87 -2.77 8.47
C HIS A 99 -3.72 -1.55 8.86
N SER A 100 -3.65 -1.09 10.11
CA SER A 100 -4.22 0.18 10.57
C SER A 100 -3.61 1.40 9.86
N ILE A 101 -2.45 1.25 9.21
CA ILE A 101 -1.80 2.29 8.40
C ILE A 101 -2.69 2.81 7.27
N ARG A 102 -3.73 2.07 6.91
CA ARG A 102 -4.73 2.52 5.93
C ARG A 102 -5.55 3.70 6.42
N ILE A 103 -5.78 3.84 7.72
CA ILE A 103 -6.58 4.96 8.26
C ILE A 103 -6.02 6.33 7.80
N PRO A 104 -4.73 6.65 8.02
CA PRO A 104 -4.17 7.90 7.52
C PRO A 104 -4.11 7.97 5.98
N VAL A 105 -3.98 6.84 5.28
CA VAL A 105 -4.04 6.80 3.81
C VAL A 105 -5.42 7.20 3.29
N GLU A 106 -6.49 6.69 3.89
CA GLU A 106 -7.87 7.01 3.50
C GLU A 106 -8.22 8.47 3.80
N VAL A 107 -7.76 8.99 4.95
CA VAL A 107 -7.86 10.42 5.26
C VAL A 107 -7.12 11.26 4.21
N LEU A 108 -5.91 10.85 3.81
CA LEU A 108 -5.14 11.52 2.78
C LEU A 108 -5.88 11.52 1.43
N LEU A 109 -6.43 10.38 1.00
CA LEU A 109 -7.16 10.26 -0.26
C LEU A 109 -8.41 11.14 -0.27
N ALA A 110 -9.15 11.21 0.84
CA ALA A 110 -10.29 12.12 0.98
C ALA A 110 -9.87 13.60 0.86
N LEU A 111 -8.78 13.99 1.54
CA LEU A 111 -8.24 15.36 1.43
C LEU A 111 -7.84 15.70 0.00
N LEU A 112 -7.19 14.78 -0.71
CA LEU A 112 -6.79 14.97 -2.10
C LEU A 112 -7.99 15.05 -3.05
N TYR A 113 -9.06 14.30 -2.78
CA TYR A 113 -10.32 14.39 -3.52
C TYR A 113 -10.97 15.77 -3.37
N TYR A 114 -11.11 16.28 -2.15
CA TYR A 114 -11.71 17.61 -1.92
C TYR A 114 -10.87 18.77 -2.49
N HIS A 115 -9.59 18.54 -2.80
CA HIS A 115 -8.73 19.48 -3.50
C HIS A 115 -8.66 19.25 -5.03
N GLY A 116 -9.49 18.37 -5.58
CA GLY A 116 -9.62 18.20 -7.03
C GLY A 116 -8.52 17.39 -7.72
N VAL A 117 -7.64 16.72 -6.97
CA VAL A 117 -6.43 16.07 -7.52
C VAL A 117 -6.45 14.55 -7.52
N VAL A 118 -7.52 13.95 -7.00
CA VAL A 118 -7.78 12.50 -6.94
C VAL A 118 -9.27 12.26 -7.17
N SER A 119 -9.64 11.13 -7.78
CA SER A 119 -11.03 10.76 -8.05
C SER A 119 -11.84 10.40 -6.79
N VAL A 120 -13.17 10.63 -6.81
CA VAL A 120 -14.09 10.16 -5.77
C VAL A 120 -14.02 8.64 -5.55
N TYR A 121 -13.70 7.86 -6.59
CA TYR A 121 -13.56 6.40 -6.50
C TYR A 121 -12.43 5.96 -5.56
N MET A 122 -11.47 6.85 -5.28
CA MET A 122 -10.38 6.60 -4.34
C MET A 122 -10.76 6.90 -2.88
N THR A 123 -11.98 7.33 -2.60
CA THR A 123 -12.47 7.67 -1.26
C THR A 123 -13.54 6.69 -0.78
N PHE A 124 -13.82 6.73 0.52
CA PHE A 124 -14.91 5.95 1.13
C PHE A 124 -16.31 6.37 0.68
N GLU A 125 -16.47 7.55 0.07
CA GLU A 125 -17.73 7.98 -0.56
C GLU A 125 -17.97 7.27 -1.91
N GLY A 126 -16.89 6.84 -2.56
CA GLY A 126 -16.93 6.09 -3.81
C GLY A 126 -16.84 4.58 -3.57
N THR A 127 -15.78 3.97 -4.09
CA THR A 127 -15.59 2.52 -4.09
C THR A 127 -14.44 2.06 -3.18
N ASN A 128 -13.79 2.98 -2.47
CA ASN A 128 -12.67 2.64 -1.62
C ASN A 128 -13.14 2.31 -0.19
N PHE A 129 -13.28 1.02 0.08
CA PHE A 129 -13.66 0.51 1.40
C PHE A 129 -12.46 0.07 2.26
N ASP A 130 -11.22 0.42 1.89
CA ASP A 130 -10.03 0.07 2.68
C ASP A 130 -9.99 0.77 4.05
N LEU A 131 -10.85 1.77 4.29
CA LEU A 131 -11.06 2.31 5.63
C LEU A 131 -11.51 1.23 6.62
N PHE A 132 -12.37 0.30 6.18
CA PHE A 132 -12.84 -0.79 7.04
C PHE A 132 -11.72 -1.77 7.38
N SER A 133 -10.83 -2.08 6.44
CA SER A 133 -9.68 -2.94 6.73
C SER A 133 -8.72 -2.27 7.72
N GLY A 134 -8.51 -0.95 7.60
CA GLY A 134 -7.75 -0.16 8.57
C GLY A 134 -8.37 -0.14 9.98
N LEU A 135 -9.66 0.17 10.09
CA LEU A 135 -10.35 0.28 11.39
C LEU A 135 -10.53 -1.07 12.09
N THR A 136 -10.70 -2.16 11.35
CA THR A 136 -10.89 -3.50 11.92
C THR A 136 -9.59 -4.19 12.30
N ALA A 137 -8.44 -3.78 11.72
CA ALA A 137 -7.13 -4.36 12.01
C ALA A 137 -6.79 -4.50 13.51
N PRO A 138 -6.91 -3.47 14.38
CA PRO A 138 -6.57 -3.60 15.80
C PRO A 138 -7.54 -4.51 16.55
N ILE A 139 -8.82 -4.50 16.19
CA ILE A 139 -9.85 -5.36 16.78
C ILE A 139 -9.56 -6.83 16.43
N VAL A 140 -9.26 -7.09 15.16
CA VAL A 140 -8.94 -8.43 14.66
C VAL A 140 -7.64 -8.93 15.25
N ALA A 141 -6.60 -8.10 15.34
CA ALA A 141 -5.36 -8.45 16.00
C ALA A 141 -5.60 -8.81 17.48
N TYR A 142 -6.31 -7.98 18.22
CA TYR A 142 -6.63 -8.26 19.61
C TYR A 142 -7.38 -9.59 19.77
N ILE A 143 -8.45 -9.82 19.00
CA ILE A 143 -9.27 -11.04 19.09
C ILE A 143 -8.48 -12.28 18.66
N ALA A 144 -7.69 -12.19 17.59
CA ALA A 144 -6.98 -13.34 17.03
C ALA A 144 -5.84 -13.84 17.93
N PHE A 145 -5.25 -12.98 18.77
CA PHE A 145 -4.08 -13.27 19.60
C PHE A 145 -4.33 -13.23 21.13
N ARG A 146 -5.56 -12.90 21.59
CA ARG A 146 -5.92 -12.69 23.01
C ARG A 146 -5.54 -13.81 23.98
N ASN A 147 -5.56 -15.07 23.53
CA ASN A 147 -5.42 -16.25 24.40
C ASN A 147 -4.10 -17.00 24.20
N GLY A 148 -3.08 -16.38 23.60
CA GLY A 148 -1.81 -17.03 23.27
C GLY A 148 -1.87 -18.04 22.12
N ASN A 149 -3.07 -18.40 21.67
CA ASN A 149 -3.32 -19.21 20.47
C ASN A 149 -3.88 -18.33 19.35
N GLU A 150 -3.26 -18.43 18.18
CA GLU A 150 -3.71 -17.77 16.96
C GLU A 150 -5.02 -18.39 16.43
N ASN A 151 -6.10 -17.61 16.37
CA ASN A 151 -7.32 -18.08 15.71
C ASN A 151 -7.17 -17.97 14.18
N LYS A 152 -6.58 -19.01 13.57
CA LYS A 152 -6.13 -18.99 12.18
C LYS A 152 -7.26 -18.73 11.17
N LYS A 153 -8.44 -19.32 11.36
CA LYS A 153 -9.53 -19.29 10.36
C LYS A 153 -10.11 -17.87 10.19
N PRO A 154 -10.56 -17.16 11.25
CA PRO A 154 -11.04 -15.79 11.12
C PRO A 154 -9.96 -14.85 10.60
N LEU A 155 -8.71 -15.01 11.05
CA LEU A 155 -7.59 -14.16 10.60
C LEU A 155 -7.29 -14.37 9.10
N LEU A 156 -7.38 -15.60 8.60
CA LEU A 156 -7.22 -15.92 7.18
C LEU A 156 -8.33 -15.28 6.34
N TRP A 157 -9.59 -15.47 6.74
CA TRP A 157 -10.73 -14.87 6.04
C TRP A 157 -10.68 -13.35 6.04
N TRP A 158 -10.29 -12.74 7.16
CA TRP A 158 -10.11 -11.30 7.24
C TRP A 158 -9.03 -10.80 6.27
N ASN A 159 -7.88 -11.48 6.19
CA ASN A 159 -6.84 -11.12 5.23
C ASN A 159 -7.30 -11.29 3.77
N ILE A 160 -8.06 -12.34 3.45
CA ILE A 160 -8.63 -12.55 2.11
C ILE A 160 -9.60 -11.42 1.76
N ILE A 161 -10.52 -11.06 2.66
CA ILE A 161 -11.47 -9.96 2.45
C ILE A 161 -10.71 -8.64 2.26
N CYS A 162 -9.75 -8.32 3.11
CA CYS A 162 -8.96 -7.10 3.00
C CYS A 162 -8.12 -7.05 1.71
N LEU A 163 -7.63 -8.20 1.23
CA LEU A 163 -6.93 -8.30 -0.04
C LEU A 163 -7.87 -8.03 -1.23
N LEU A 164 -9.12 -8.49 -1.18
CA LEU A 164 -10.13 -8.19 -2.19
C LEU A 164 -10.50 -6.70 -2.20
N LEU A 165 -10.62 -6.07 -1.03
CA LEU A 165 -10.83 -4.62 -0.92
C LEU A 165 -9.67 -3.83 -1.53
N LEU A 166 -8.43 -4.18 -1.16
CA LEU A 166 -7.23 -3.57 -1.74
C LEU A 166 -7.19 -3.75 -3.27
N THR A 167 -7.53 -4.93 -3.75
CA THR A 167 -7.58 -5.24 -5.20
C THR A 167 -8.60 -4.35 -5.90
N ASN A 168 -9.79 -4.17 -5.31
CA ASN A 168 -10.81 -3.27 -5.85
C ASN A 168 -10.26 -1.84 -5.97
N VAL A 169 -9.61 -1.32 -4.92
CA VAL A 169 -9.01 0.03 -4.92
C VAL A 169 -7.92 0.18 -5.97
N VAL A 170 -7.05 -0.82 -6.13
CA VAL A 170 -5.98 -0.79 -7.15
C VAL A 170 -6.58 -0.80 -8.56
N ILE A 171 -7.61 -1.60 -8.82
CA ILE A 171 -8.29 -1.62 -10.12
C ILE A 171 -8.92 -0.26 -10.40
N THR A 172 -9.70 0.30 -9.47
CA THR A 172 -10.32 1.61 -9.64
C THR A 172 -9.27 2.72 -9.77
N ALA A 173 -8.14 2.61 -9.07
CA ALA A 173 -7.05 3.56 -9.17
C ALA A 173 -6.46 3.60 -10.58
N VAL A 174 -6.22 2.43 -11.18
CA VAL A 174 -5.71 2.29 -12.55
C VAL A 174 -6.72 2.79 -13.57
N LEU A 175 -8.01 2.46 -13.40
CA LEU A 175 -9.07 2.90 -14.31
C LEU A 175 -9.37 4.40 -14.22
N ALA A 176 -9.09 5.04 -13.07
CA ALA A 176 -9.21 6.49 -12.89
C ALA A 176 -7.87 7.24 -13.07
N PHE A 177 -6.80 6.55 -13.45
CA PHE A 177 -5.48 7.14 -13.67
C PHE A 177 -5.38 7.78 -15.07
N PRO A 178 -4.92 9.03 -15.20
CA PRO A 178 -4.84 9.74 -16.47
C PRO A 178 -3.80 9.06 -17.38
N SER A 179 -4.26 8.12 -18.19
CA SER A 179 -3.43 7.31 -19.08
C SER A 179 -4.30 6.72 -20.19
N PRO A 180 -3.72 6.09 -21.21
CA PRO A 180 -4.51 5.40 -22.23
C PRO A 180 -5.42 4.27 -21.68
N PHE A 181 -5.20 3.82 -20.44
CA PHE A 181 -6.05 2.84 -19.77
C PHE A 181 -7.24 3.45 -19.00
N GLN A 182 -7.37 4.78 -18.97
CA GLN A 182 -8.41 5.47 -18.22
C GLN A 182 -9.81 5.10 -18.74
N GLN A 183 -10.70 4.72 -17.83
CA GLN A 183 -12.11 4.42 -18.09
C GLN A 183 -13.06 5.12 -17.10
N LEU A 184 -12.53 5.68 -16.02
CA LEU A 184 -13.28 6.33 -14.95
C LEU A 184 -12.77 7.75 -14.69
N ALA A 185 -13.64 8.56 -14.09
CA ALA A 185 -13.32 9.87 -13.51
C ALA A 185 -12.57 10.82 -14.45
N PHE A 186 -13.05 10.95 -15.69
CA PHE A 186 -12.49 11.87 -16.69
C PHE A 186 -12.51 13.32 -16.22
N ASP A 187 -13.52 13.72 -15.45
CA ASP A 187 -13.64 15.09 -14.91
C ASP A 187 -12.62 15.38 -13.78
N GLN A 188 -12.25 14.35 -13.00
CA GLN A 188 -11.32 14.47 -11.87
C GLN A 188 -10.45 13.21 -11.73
N PRO A 189 -9.43 13.05 -12.58
CA PRO A 189 -8.56 11.87 -12.59
C PRO A 189 -7.58 11.85 -11.41
N ASN A 190 -6.93 10.70 -11.21
CA ASN A 190 -5.90 10.49 -10.18
C ASN A 190 -4.56 11.15 -10.56
N ILE A 191 -4.51 12.49 -10.61
CA ILE A 191 -3.30 13.23 -11.00
C ILE A 191 -2.28 13.34 -9.88
N ALA A 192 -2.70 13.32 -8.60
CA ALA A 192 -1.79 13.52 -7.48
C ALA A 192 -0.61 12.55 -7.49
N ILE A 193 -0.86 11.26 -7.76
CA ILE A 193 0.16 10.20 -7.72
C ILE A 193 1.29 10.37 -8.75
N LEU A 194 1.15 11.27 -9.73
CA LEU A 194 2.21 11.63 -10.68
C LEU A 194 3.31 12.50 -10.06
N TYR A 195 3.05 13.10 -8.90
CA TYR A 195 3.89 14.11 -8.27
C TYR A 195 4.42 13.65 -6.92
N PHE A 196 5.63 14.10 -6.59
CA PHE A 196 6.15 13.98 -5.22
C PHE A 196 5.37 14.89 -4.26
N PRO A 197 5.01 14.43 -3.04
CA PRO A 197 5.30 13.12 -2.45
C PRO A 197 4.30 12.00 -2.76
N PHE A 198 3.17 12.31 -3.41
CA PHE A 198 2.04 11.40 -3.60
C PHE A 198 2.34 10.15 -4.43
N ASN A 199 3.37 10.19 -5.28
CA ASN A 199 3.88 8.99 -5.97
C ASN A 199 4.36 7.89 -5.01
N LEU A 200 4.71 8.22 -3.75
CA LEU A 200 5.12 7.23 -2.75
C LEU A 200 3.96 6.34 -2.27
N LEU A 201 2.71 6.77 -2.46
CA LEU A 201 1.54 5.97 -2.11
C LEU A 201 1.49 4.66 -2.92
N PRO A 202 1.40 4.68 -4.26
CA PRO A 202 1.37 3.44 -5.06
C PRO A 202 2.73 2.73 -5.14
N THR A 203 3.85 3.41 -4.84
CA THR A 203 5.18 2.83 -5.04
C THR A 203 5.83 2.30 -3.76
N VAL A 204 5.37 2.73 -2.58
CA VAL A 204 5.92 2.28 -1.28
C VAL A 204 4.82 1.70 -0.39
N ILE A 205 3.76 2.46 -0.13
CA ILE A 205 2.74 2.07 0.85
C ILE A 205 1.93 0.87 0.34
N VAL A 206 1.34 1.00 -0.85
CA VAL A 206 0.47 -0.04 -1.43
C VAL A 206 1.20 -1.39 -1.57
N PRO A 207 2.43 -1.48 -2.12
CA PRO A 207 3.15 -2.74 -2.18
C PRO A 207 3.49 -3.34 -0.81
N THR A 208 3.80 -2.51 0.19
CA THR A 208 4.10 -2.99 1.55
C THR A 208 2.85 -3.57 2.21
N VAL A 209 1.70 -2.92 2.03
CA VAL A 209 0.40 -3.38 2.51
C VAL A 209 -0.03 -4.67 1.82
N LEU A 210 0.14 -4.77 0.50
CA LEU A 210 -0.10 -6.00 -0.28
C LEU A 210 0.79 -7.14 0.22
N PHE A 211 2.09 -6.88 0.39
CA PHE A 211 3.04 -7.87 0.90
C PHE A 211 2.62 -8.40 2.27
N GLY A 212 2.14 -7.53 3.16
CA GLY A 212 1.63 -7.93 4.48
C GLY A 212 0.49 -8.95 4.41
N HIS A 213 -0.51 -8.72 3.55
CA HIS A 213 -1.60 -9.69 3.38
C HIS A 213 -1.12 -11.03 2.81
N LEU A 214 -0.24 -11.00 1.81
CA LEU A 214 0.30 -12.22 1.19
C LEU A 214 1.13 -13.03 2.18
N VAL A 215 1.93 -12.36 3.02
CA VAL A 215 2.69 -12.98 4.12
C VAL A 215 1.73 -13.66 5.10
N ALA A 216 0.71 -12.95 5.57
CA ALA A 216 -0.25 -13.47 6.53
C ALA A 216 -1.00 -14.69 5.98
N ILE A 217 -1.53 -14.59 4.76
CA ILE A 217 -2.25 -15.69 4.10
C ILE A 217 -1.35 -16.92 3.97
N ARG A 218 -0.12 -16.74 3.52
CA ARG A 218 0.85 -17.85 3.38
C ARG A 218 1.09 -18.55 4.72
N GLN A 219 1.41 -17.79 5.78
CA GLN A 219 1.69 -18.37 7.10
C GLN A 219 0.47 -19.13 7.64
N LEU A 220 -0.72 -18.57 7.48
CA LEU A 220 -1.97 -19.17 7.96
C LEU A 220 -2.39 -20.42 7.17
N MET A 221 -2.10 -20.47 5.87
CA MET A 221 -2.38 -21.63 5.02
C MET A 221 -1.37 -22.76 5.18
N LYS A 222 -0.14 -22.49 5.62
CA LYS A 222 0.91 -23.49 5.72
C LYS A 222 0.53 -24.66 6.65
N GLY A 223 -0.41 -24.45 7.57
CA GLY A 223 -0.66 -25.38 8.67
C GLY A 223 0.58 -25.47 9.57
N ASN A 224 0.40 -25.77 10.85
CA ASN A 224 1.55 -26.28 11.62
C ASN A 224 1.74 -27.75 11.27
#